data_AF-A0A139RB49-F1
#
_entry.id   AF-A0A139RB49-F1
#
_cell.length_a   1.000
_cell.length_b   1.000
_cell.length_c   1.000
_cell.angle_alpha   90.00
_cell.angle_beta   90.00
_cell.angle_gamma   90.00
#
_symmetry.space_group_name_H-M   'P 1'
#
loop_
_entity.id
_entity.type
_entity.pdbx_description
1 polymer ?
#
loop_
_entity_poly.entity_id
_entity_poly.type
_entity_poly.pdbx_seq_one_letter_code
_entity_poly.pdbx_strand_id
1 'polypeptide(L)' 'MRIPNIYHGDFGYSEEFGCYSFYNRECNPSGFRYEHTRKELEDADFGWVFDCEGVEVEEVE' A
#
# COMPACT_ATOMS: atom_id res chain seq x y z
N MET A 1 -15.34 -3.93 1.24
CA MET A 1 -16.58 -3.39 1.84
C MET A 1 -16.37 -1.91 2.06
N ARG A 2 -17.02 -1.02 1.28
CA ARG A 2 -16.90 0.44 1.47
C ARG A 2 -18.07 0.92 2.33
N ILE A 3 -17.75 1.47 3.50
CA ILE A 3 -18.74 2.04 4.41
C ILE A 3 -18.89 3.54 4.07
N PRO A 4 -20.09 4.03 3.75
CA PRO A 4 -20.31 5.45 3.45
C PRO A 4 -19.97 6.34 4.66
N ASN A 5 -19.44 7.54 4.40
CA ASN A 5 -18.99 8.51 5.41
C ASN A 5 -17.81 8.09 6.29
N ILE A 6 -17.05 7.07 5.91
CA ILE A 6 -15.79 6.71 6.55
C ILE A 6 -14.66 6.97 5.55
N TYR A 7 -13.59 7.62 6.02
CA TYR A 7 -12.38 7.78 5.23
C TYR A 7 -11.72 6.41 5.06
N HIS A 8 -11.75 5.88 3.84
CA HIS A 8 -10.97 4.71 3.45
C HIS A 8 -9.70 5.25 2.81
N GLY A 9 -8.61 5.33 3.58
CA GLY A 9 -7.33 5.76 3.06
C GLY A 9 -6.77 4.68 2.13
N ASP A 10 -6.65 4.98 0.85
CA ASP A 10 -5.89 4.17 -0.08
C ASP A 10 -4.40 4.42 0.18
N PHE A 11 -3.61 3.35 0.20
CA PHE A 11 -2.17 3.46 0.32
C PHE A 11 -1.58 3.92 -1.01
N GLY A 12 -0.83 5.01 -0.99
CA GLY A 12 -0.21 5.57 -2.18
C GLY A 12 1.17 6.16 -1.91
N TYR A 13 2.01 6.13 -2.95
CA TYR A 13 3.32 6.76 -2.97
C TYR A 13 3.27 8.09 -3.72
N SER A 14 3.87 9.12 -3.14
CA SER A 14 4.05 10.41 -3.80
C SER A 14 5.45 10.53 -4.38
N GLU A 15 5.56 10.75 -5.69
CA GLU A 15 6.83 11.09 -6.32
C GLU A 15 7.32 12.49 -5.93
N GLU A 16 6.41 13.39 -5.55
CA GLU A 16 6.75 14.76 -5.13
C GLU A 16 7.40 14.79 -3.75
N PHE A 17 6.88 14.00 -2.81
CA PHE A 17 7.42 13.91 -1.44
C PHE A 17 8.39 12.76 -1.22
N GLY A 18 8.50 11.84 -2.18
CA GLY A 18 9.34 10.64 -2.08
C GLY A 18 8.90 9.72 -0.93
N CYS A 19 7.63 9.75 -0.54
CA CYS A 19 7.13 9.05 0.64
C CYS A 19 5.77 8.37 0.42
N TYR A 20 5.48 7.38 1.27
CA TYR A 20 4.22 6.65 1.30
C TYR A 20 3.26 7.27 2.31
N SER A 21 1.98 7.30 1.98
CA SER A 21 0.94 7.89 2.83
C SER A 21 -0.45 7.39 2.44
N PHE A 22 -1.40 7.54 3.36
CA PHE A 22 -2.79 7.14 3.15
C PHE A 22 -3.62 8.31 2.63
N TYR A 23 -4.05 8.24 1.37
CA TYR A 23 -4.82 9.29 0.69
C TYR A 23 -6.13 8.74 0.13
N ASN A 24 -7.14 9.59 -0.03
CA ASN A 24 -8.34 9.22 -0.75
C ASN A 24 -8.08 9.31 -2.26
N ARG A 25 -8.11 8.17 -2.95
CA ARG A 25 -7.89 8.10 -4.41
C ARG A 25 -8.88 8.96 -5.20
N GLU A 26 -10.10 9.16 -4.70
CA GLU A 26 -11.14 9.99 -5.35
C GLU A 26 -10.81 11.49 -5.30
N CYS A 27 -10.05 11.93 -4.28
CA CYS A 27 -9.65 13.34 -4.14
C CYS A 27 -8.35 13.66 -4.87
N ASN A 28 -7.43 12.70 -5.02
CA ASN A 28 -6.15 12.90 -5.71
C ASN A 28 -5.80 11.69 -6.61
N PRO A 29 -6.47 11.54 -7.77
CA PRO A 29 -6.23 10.40 -8.65
C PRO A 29 -4.85 10.42 -9.33
N SER A 30 -4.24 11.59 -9.51
CA SER A 30 -3.05 11.76 -10.36
C SER A 30 -1.76 12.12 -9.62
N GLY A 31 -1.82 12.46 -8.32
CA GLY A 31 -0.66 12.88 -7.53
C GLY A 31 0.04 11.75 -6.79
N PHE A 32 -0.55 10.55 -6.79
CA PHE A 32 -0.05 9.41 -6.05
C PHE A 32 -0.14 8.15 -6.92
N ARG A 33 0.90 7.34 -6.86
CA ARG A 33 0.89 5.99 -7.40
C ARG A 33 0.26 5.09 -6.35
N TYR A 34 -0.84 4.43 -6.69
CA TYR A 34 -1.56 3.52 -5.77
C TYR A 34 -1.33 2.04 -6.10
N GLU A 35 -0.58 1.74 -7.16
CA GLU A 35 -0.22 0.39 -7.58
C GLU A 35 1.27 0.19 -7.29
N HIS A 36 1.56 -0.75 -6.39
CA HIS A 36 2.92 -1.06 -5.95
C HIS A 36 3.22 -2.53 -6.21
N THR A 37 4.42 -2.81 -6.69
CA THR A 37 4.94 -4.18 -6.76
C THR A 37 5.52 -4.60 -5.41
N ARG A 38 5.58 -5.92 -5.17
CA ARG A 38 6.20 -6.47 -3.96
C ARG A 38 7.63 -5.96 -3.73
N LYS A 39 8.43 -5.92 -4.80
CA LYS A 39 9.81 -5.43 -4.76
C LYS A 39 9.93 -3.97 -4.32
N GLU A 40 9.01 -3.10 -4.75
CA GLU A 40 9.01 -1.69 -4.35
C GLU A 40 8.71 -1.50 -2.86
N LEU A 41 7.84 -2.35 -2.29
CA LEU A 41 7.55 -2.33 -0.87
C LEU A 41 8.72 -2.89 -0.04
N GLU A 42 9.35 -3.97 -0.51
CA GLU A 42 10.54 -4.55 0.12
C GLU A 42 11.75 -3.59 0.10
N ASP A 43 11.97 -2.87 -1.01
CA ASP A 43 13.03 -1.84 -1.11
C ASP A 43 12.75 -0.63 -0.20
N ALA A 44 11.47 -0.29 -0.01
CA ALA A 44 11.04 0.76 0.90
C ALA A 44 10.94 0.31 2.38
N ASP A 45 11.55 -0.83 2.73
CA ASP A 45 11.63 -1.38 4.09
C ASP A 45 10.26 -1.69 4.72
N PHE A 46 9.23 -1.92 3.89
CA PHE A 46 7.94 -2.37 4.39
C PHE A 46 8.03 -3.85 4.76
N GLY A 47 7.86 -4.14 6.05
CA GLY A 47 7.71 -5.50 6.55
C GLY A 47 6.38 -6.12 6.12
N TRP A 48 6.41 -7.40 5.79
CA TRP A 48 5.21 -8.20 5.57
C TRP A 48 4.75 -8.78 6.90
N VAL A 49 3.45 -8.66 7.20
CA VAL A 49 2.86 -9.20 8.45
C VAL A 49 2.97 -10.73 8.53
N PHE A 50 3.27 -11.39 7.41
CA PHE A 50 3.44 -12.85 7.32
C PHE A 50 4.90 -13.32 7.43
N ASP A 51 5.88 -12.43 7.55
CA ASP A 51 7.28 -12.79 7.84
C ASP A 51 7.52 -13.03 9.35
N CYS A 52 6.60 -13.76 9.99
CA CYS A 52 6.81 -14.24 11.37
C CYS A 52 7.38 -15.66 11.30
N GLU A 53 8.42 -15.92 12.07
CA GLU A 53 9.00 -17.27 12.27
C GLU A 53 7.90 -18.25 12.73
N GLY A 54 7.34 -19.03 11.78
CA GLY A 54 6.23 -19.96 12.05
C GLY A 54 5.02 -19.91 11.10
N VAL A 55 5.00 -19.00 10.11
CA VAL A 55 3.95 -18.98 9.07
C VAL A 55 4.54 -19.39 7.71
N GLU A 56 4.11 -20.55 7.19
CA GLU A 56 4.44 -21.01 5.85
C GLU A 56 3.45 -20.37 4.86
N VAL A 57 3.91 -19.40 4.06
CA VAL A 57 3.10 -18.75 3.02
C VAL A 57 3.25 -19.53 1.73
N GLU A 58 2.22 -20.26 1.33
CA GLU A 58 2.13 -20.83 -0.03
C GLU A 58 1.71 -19.72 -1.02
N GLU A 59 2.58 -19.40 -1.97
CA GLU A 59 2.26 -18.51 -3.09
C GLU A 59 1.32 -19.25 -4.06
N VAL A 60 0.05 -18.86 -4.13
CA VAL A 60 -0.89 -19.34 -5.15
C VAL A 60 -0.73 -18.54 -6.43
N GLU A 61 -0.35 -19.23 -7.53
CA GLU A 61 -0.26 -18.72 -8.91
C GLU A 61 -1.63 -18.40 -9.51
#